data_AF-A0AAU1T9R0-F1
#
_entry.id   AF-A0AAU1T9R0-F1
#
_cell.length_a   1.000
_cell.length_b   1.000
_cell.length_c   1.000
_cell.angle_alpha   90.00
_cell.angle_beta   90.00
_cell.angle_gamma   90.00
#
_symmetry.space_group_name_H-M   'P 1'
#
loop_
_entity.id
_entity.type
_entity.pdbx_description
1 polymer ?
#
loop_
_entity_poly.entity_id
_entity_poly.type
_entity_poly.pdbx_seq_one_letter_code
_entity_poly.pdbx_strand_id
1 'polypeptide(L)'
;MNDARLDLTDLFAFTVPGGRTALIMNVNPIAPTGGQAFHPDAVYRINVDTDGDQQADIAFSFFFSEPRDGQQTAAVYRVTGGEARAHEAAGQMIVSEAPVSFGPAPNVIQAGPYLYSAGLRSDPSFADLDGIIHDSQWTGVDWDADKNIFGIVLEMPDTELGSNPVFGVWARVSLRQNGALKSVGRGAHPSLTTYFNPENDAKTAYNEGGPAQDWETSRALWTAALQHAGDHEPQDAEQALRTVPPDTLRFDRDQPAAYPNGRTLTDDVTSARLAMVSGGKITGDHIGPHTDLLPEFPYLGTPHPAPAG
;
A
#
# COMPACT_ATOMS: atom_id res chain seq x y z
N MET A 1 10.63 -13.66 9.34
CA MET A 1 11.56 -13.31 8.24
C MET A 1 11.71 -11.81 8.32
N ASN A 2 12.92 -11.29 8.45
CA ASN A 2 13.18 -9.87 8.76
C ASN A 2 13.85 -9.18 7.56
N ASP A 3 13.15 -9.15 6.42
CA ASP A 3 13.62 -8.52 5.19
C ASP A 3 12.70 -7.34 4.86
N ALA A 4 13.18 -6.12 5.09
CA ALA A 4 12.39 -4.91 4.96
C ALA A 4 11.87 -4.69 3.53
N ARG A 5 12.53 -5.27 2.51
CA ARG A 5 12.08 -5.21 1.11
C ARG A 5 10.71 -5.83 0.89
N LEU A 6 10.22 -6.61 1.85
CA LEU A 6 8.92 -7.28 1.83
C LEU A 6 7.85 -6.54 2.64
N ASP A 7 8.26 -5.53 3.42
CA ASP A 7 7.37 -4.78 4.29
C ASP A 7 6.61 -3.75 3.45
N LEU A 8 5.29 -3.96 3.36
CA LEU A 8 4.34 -3.04 2.74
C LEU A 8 4.13 -1.82 3.63
N THR A 9 4.24 -0.62 3.07
CA THR A 9 3.96 0.63 3.79
C THR A 9 2.61 1.20 3.36
N ASP A 10 2.39 1.34 2.05
CA ASP A 10 1.26 2.07 1.51
C ASP A 10 0.65 1.46 0.26
N LEU A 11 -0.63 1.76 0.10
CA LEU A 11 -1.39 1.62 -1.13
C LEU A 11 -2.13 2.92 -1.43
N PHE A 12 -2.10 3.34 -2.69
CA PHE A 12 -2.82 4.52 -3.19
C PHE A 12 -3.65 4.15 -4.41
N ALA A 13 -4.81 4.78 -4.53
CA ALA A 13 -5.70 4.67 -5.67
C ALA A 13 -6.40 6.02 -5.88
N PHE A 14 -6.16 6.65 -7.03
CA PHE A 14 -6.75 7.94 -7.37
C PHE A 14 -6.87 8.14 -8.88
N THR A 15 -7.82 8.98 -9.30
CA THR A 15 -8.00 9.36 -10.70
C THR A 15 -6.95 10.39 -11.14
N VAL A 16 -6.54 10.32 -12.39
CA VAL A 16 -5.68 11.30 -13.06
C VAL A 16 -6.31 11.73 -14.39
N PRO A 17 -5.91 12.88 -14.96
CA PRO A 17 -6.56 13.40 -16.17
C PRO A 17 -6.58 12.39 -17.33
N GLY A 18 -7.67 12.42 -18.12
CA GLY A 18 -7.80 11.59 -19.33
C GLY A 18 -8.56 10.27 -19.14
N GLY A 19 -9.36 10.12 -18.07
CA GLY A 19 -10.11 8.89 -17.81
C GLY A 19 -9.17 7.75 -17.40
N ARG A 20 -8.28 8.06 -16.46
CA ARG A 20 -7.18 7.20 -16.05
C ARG A 20 -7.13 7.11 -14.54
N THR A 21 -6.63 5.99 -14.06
CA THR A 21 -6.43 5.70 -12.64
C THR A 21 -4.96 5.40 -12.40
N ALA A 22 -4.42 5.93 -11.30
CA ALA A 22 -3.11 5.59 -10.77
C ALA A 22 -3.25 4.67 -9.55
N LEU A 23 -2.49 3.58 -9.55
CA LEU A 23 -2.32 2.66 -8.42
C LEU A 23 -0.85 2.68 -8.01
N ILE A 24 -0.58 2.88 -6.72
CA ILE A 24 0.78 2.93 -6.17
C ILE A 24 0.89 1.99 -4.98
N MET A 25 1.91 1.15 -4.98
CA MET A 25 2.31 0.34 -3.83
C MET A 25 3.70 0.78 -3.38
N ASN A 26 3.87 1.03 -2.08
CA ASN A 26 5.18 1.29 -1.47
C ASN A 26 5.60 0.15 -0.54
N VAL A 27 6.89 -0.16 -0.58
CA VAL A 27 7.53 -1.18 0.28
C VAL A 27 8.90 -0.70 0.74
N ASN A 28 9.56 -1.45 1.63
CA ASN A 28 10.91 -1.16 2.12
C ASN A 28 10.98 0.19 2.85
N PRO A 29 10.38 0.29 4.06
CA PRO A 29 10.48 1.51 4.85
C PRO A 29 11.96 1.83 5.13
N ILE A 30 12.32 3.13 5.09
CA ILE A 30 13.69 3.60 5.33
C ILE A 30 14.69 3.04 4.29
N ALA A 31 14.26 2.90 3.03
CA ALA A 31 15.15 2.52 1.95
C ALA A 31 16.32 3.51 1.79
N PRO A 32 17.52 3.06 1.38
CA PRO A 32 17.90 1.68 1.05
C PRO A 32 18.45 0.88 2.25
N THR A 33 18.31 1.36 3.50
CA THR A 33 18.90 0.72 4.70
C THR A 33 18.43 -0.72 4.87
N GLY A 34 17.15 -0.98 4.62
CA GLY A 34 16.52 -2.31 4.68
C GLY A 34 16.76 -3.20 3.45
N GLY A 35 17.34 -2.66 2.38
CA GLY A 35 17.64 -3.38 1.15
C GLY A 35 17.88 -2.43 -0.02
N GLN A 36 18.88 -2.74 -0.86
CA GLN A 36 19.35 -1.87 -1.94
C GLN A 36 18.62 -2.08 -3.29
N ALA A 37 17.80 -3.12 -3.40
CA ALA A 37 17.01 -3.45 -4.59
C ALA A 37 15.76 -4.23 -4.17
N PHE A 38 14.72 -4.31 -5.00
CA PHE A 38 13.55 -5.14 -4.71
C PHE A 38 13.94 -6.62 -4.57
N HIS A 39 13.15 -7.40 -3.83
CA HIS A 39 13.46 -8.80 -3.61
C HIS A 39 13.17 -9.64 -4.88
N PRO A 40 14.14 -10.37 -5.45
CA PRO A 40 13.97 -11.08 -6.73
C PRO A 40 13.03 -12.29 -6.65
N ASP A 41 12.98 -12.98 -5.51
CA ASP A 41 12.03 -14.08 -5.27
C ASP A 41 10.63 -13.64 -4.78
N ALA A 42 10.39 -12.33 -4.69
CA ALA A 42 9.11 -11.81 -4.23
C ALA A 42 8.16 -11.49 -5.39
N VAL A 43 6.87 -11.57 -5.09
CA VAL A 43 5.79 -11.07 -5.93
C VAL A 43 5.08 -9.98 -5.16
N TYR A 44 5.18 -8.77 -5.69
CA TYR A 44 4.43 -7.61 -5.24
C TYR A 44 3.17 -7.55 -6.06
N ARG A 45 2.00 -7.38 -5.45
CA ARG A 45 0.72 -7.55 -6.14
C ARG A 45 -0.32 -6.56 -5.69
N ILE A 46 -0.93 -5.86 -6.64
CA ILE A 46 -2.14 -5.06 -6.42
C ILE A 46 -3.33 -5.85 -6.95
N ASN A 47 -4.30 -6.12 -6.09
CA ASN A 47 -5.53 -6.83 -6.40
C ASN A 47 -6.68 -5.85 -6.49
N VAL A 48 -7.64 -6.15 -7.37
CA VAL A 48 -8.82 -5.32 -7.60
C VAL A 48 -10.06 -6.21 -7.60
N ASP A 49 -11.02 -5.86 -6.77
CA ASP A 49 -12.37 -6.43 -6.69
C ASP A 49 -13.33 -5.49 -7.42
N THR A 50 -13.98 -5.96 -8.47
CA THR A 50 -14.84 -5.15 -9.34
C THR A 50 -16.34 -5.40 -9.14
N ASP A 51 -16.69 -6.44 -8.38
CA ASP A 51 -18.08 -6.88 -8.17
C ASP A 51 -18.54 -6.83 -6.70
N GLY A 52 -17.62 -6.55 -5.77
CA GLY A 52 -17.90 -6.37 -4.35
C GLY A 52 -17.93 -7.69 -3.55
N ASP A 53 -17.51 -8.80 -4.14
CA ASP A 53 -17.41 -10.11 -3.46
C ASP A 53 -16.17 -10.24 -2.56
N GLN A 54 -15.32 -9.21 -2.51
CA GLN A 54 -14.07 -9.11 -1.73
C GLN A 54 -13.01 -10.13 -2.18
N GLN A 55 -13.10 -10.60 -3.41
CA GLN A 55 -12.11 -11.42 -4.09
C GLN A 55 -11.59 -10.70 -5.33
N ALA A 56 -10.39 -11.08 -5.76
CA ALA A 56 -9.76 -10.40 -6.88
C ALA A 56 -10.40 -10.86 -8.20
N ASP A 57 -10.87 -9.89 -8.98
CA ASP A 57 -11.29 -10.06 -10.38
C ASP A 57 -10.18 -9.65 -11.34
N ILE A 58 -9.30 -8.75 -10.91
CA ILE A 58 -8.13 -8.29 -11.65
C ILE A 58 -6.95 -8.28 -10.69
N ALA A 59 -5.77 -8.66 -11.17
CA ALA A 59 -4.54 -8.49 -10.41
C ALA A 59 -3.37 -8.06 -11.30
N PHE A 60 -2.55 -7.18 -10.73
CA PHE A 60 -1.27 -6.74 -11.28
C PHE A 60 -0.16 -7.32 -10.41
N SER A 61 0.69 -8.16 -10.99
CA SER A 61 1.81 -8.80 -10.31
C SER A 61 3.13 -8.25 -10.85
N PHE A 62 3.96 -7.72 -9.96
CA PHE A 62 5.24 -7.10 -10.25
C PHE A 62 6.38 -8.02 -9.80
N PHE A 63 7.28 -8.32 -10.72
CA PHE A 63 8.48 -9.12 -10.51
C PHE A 63 9.70 -8.27 -10.73
N PHE A 64 10.77 -8.62 -10.04
CA PHE A 64 12.05 -7.94 -10.17
C PHE A 64 13.15 -8.97 -10.44
N SER A 65 14.05 -8.66 -11.36
CA SER A 65 15.18 -9.53 -11.68
C SER A 65 16.14 -9.62 -10.49
N GLU A 66 17.03 -10.61 -10.51
CA GLU A 66 18.22 -10.56 -9.67
C GLU A 66 18.97 -9.23 -9.92
N PRO A 67 19.32 -8.46 -8.87
CA PRO A 67 20.10 -7.25 -9.05
C PRO A 67 21.52 -7.59 -9.49
N ARG A 68 22.03 -6.87 -10.50
CA ARG A 68 23.40 -7.03 -11.03
C ARG A 68 24.02 -5.66 -11.24
N ASP A 69 25.19 -5.43 -10.67
CA ASP A 69 25.94 -4.17 -10.80
C ASP A 69 25.11 -2.91 -10.48
N GLY A 70 24.25 -2.99 -9.45
CA GLY A 70 23.36 -1.91 -9.05
C GLY A 70 22.16 -1.67 -9.98
N GLN A 71 21.95 -2.55 -10.96
CA GLN A 71 20.82 -2.52 -11.88
C GLN A 71 19.83 -3.64 -11.57
N GLN A 72 18.56 -3.38 -11.84
CA GLN A 72 17.48 -4.35 -11.73
C GLN A 72 16.43 -4.02 -12.79
N THR A 73 15.79 -5.04 -13.34
CA THR A 73 14.64 -4.86 -14.24
C THR A 73 13.37 -5.40 -13.59
N ALA A 74 12.24 -4.94 -14.08
CA ALA A 74 10.93 -5.35 -13.62
C ALA A 74 10.08 -5.91 -14.77
N ALA A 75 9.18 -6.82 -14.43
CA ALA A 75 8.14 -7.31 -15.32
C ALA A 75 6.78 -7.19 -14.62
N VAL A 76 5.75 -6.87 -15.39
CA VAL A 76 4.38 -6.71 -14.87
C VAL A 76 3.44 -7.62 -15.62
N TYR A 77 2.70 -8.43 -14.87
CA TYR A 77 1.63 -9.29 -15.39
C TYR A 77 0.28 -8.76 -14.95
N ARG A 78 -0.69 -8.79 -15.88
CA ARG A 78 -2.10 -8.51 -15.63
C ARG A 78 -2.90 -9.79 -15.89
N VAL A 79 -3.76 -10.14 -14.94
CA VAL A 79 -4.69 -11.27 -15.05
C VAL A 79 -6.10 -10.81 -14.69
N THR A 80 -7.11 -11.45 -15.28
CA THR A 80 -8.54 -11.18 -15.02
C THR A 80 -9.32 -12.46 -14.76
N GLY A 81 -10.48 -12.35 -14.10
CA GLY A 81 -11.36 -13.47 -13.79
C GLY A 81 -10.81 -14.35 -12.67
N GLY A 82 -11.25 -15.61 -12.59
CA GLY A 82 -10.92 -16.50 -11.47
C GLY A 82 -9.42 -16.74 -11.24
N GLU A 83 -8.58 -16.62 -12.28
CA GLU A 83 -7.13 -16.73 -12.15
C GLU A 83 -6.51 -15.58 -11.32
N ALA A 84 -7.18 -14.42 -11.25
CA ALA A 84 -6.77 -13.30 -10.41
C ALA A 84 -6.85 -13.59 -8.91
N ARG A 85 -7.42 -14.73 -8.50
CA ARG A 85 -7.51 -15.14 -7.08
C ARG A 85 -6.30 -15.92 -6.60
N ALA A 86 -5.49 -16.47 -7.51
CA ALA A 86 -4.29 -17.24 -7.17
C ALA A 86 -3.12 -16.32 -6.82
N HIS A 87 -2.25 -16.71 -5.87
CA HIS A 87 -1.05 -15.93 -5.53
C HIS A 87 -0.04 -15.88 -6.68
N GLU A 88 0.09 -16.99 -7.42
CA GLU A 88 0.96 -17.04 -8.59
C GLU A 88 0.57 -15.95 -9.59
N ALA A 89 1.55 -15.37 -10.25
CA ALA A 89 1.24 -14.55 -11.40
C ALA A 89 0.79 -15.44 -12.55
N ALA A 90 -0.23 -14.96 -13.24
CA ALA A 90 -0.78 -15.55 -14.44
C ALA A 90 -1.13 -14.41 -15.41
N GLY A 91 -1.73 -14.76 -16.54
CA GLY A 91 -2.22 -13.79 -17.52
C GLY A 91 -1.13 -13.17 -18.39
N GLN A 92 -1.42 -11.96 -18.87
CA GLN A 92 -0.64 -11.26 -19.88
C GLN A 92 0.49 -10.46 -19.26
N MET A 93 1.72 -10.63 -19.75
CA MET A 93 2.80 -9.68 -19.48
C MET A 93 2.51 -8.37 -20.21
N ILE A 94 2.32 -7.28 -19.45
CA ILE A 94 2.02 -5.94 -19.98
C ILE A 94 3.26 -5.03 -20.00
N VAL A 95 4.26 -5.33 -19.17
CA VAL A 95 5.57 -4.65 -19.15
C VAL A 95 6.66 -5.71 -19.06
N SER A 96 7.70 -5.56 -19.87
CA SER A 96 8.84 -6.48 -19.93
C SER A 96 10.15 -5.71 -19.76
N GLU A 97 11.06 -6.25 -18.94
CA GLU A 97 12.42 -5.75 -18.73
C GLU A 97 12.53 -4.23 -18.44
N ALA A 98 11.54 -3.66 -17.73
CA ALA A 98 11.54 -2.24 -17.39
C ALA A 98 12.67 -1.92 -16.38
N PRO A 99 13.56 -0.96 -16.63
CA PRO A 99 14.64 -0.64 -15.71
C PRO A 99 14.12 0.01 -14.42
N VAL A 100 14.53 -0.52 -13.27
CA VAL A 100 14.25 0.07 -11.95
C VAL A 100 15.18 1.27 -11.74
N SER A 101 14.65 2.38 -11.20
CA SER A 101 15.43 3.58 -10.92
C SER A 101 15.81 3.66 -9.43
N PHE A 102 17.11 3.55 -9.13
CA PHE A 102 17.66 3.81 -7.79
C PHE A 102 18.29 5.20 -7.66
N GLY A 103 18.21 6.01 -8.73
CA GLY A 103 18.72 7.38 -8.76
C GLY A 103 17.61 8.43 -8.61
N PRO A 104 17.98 9.72 -8.66
CA PRO A 104 17.02 10.81 -8.46
C PRO A 104 15.96 10.88 -9.56
N ALA A 105 16.33 10.61 -10.81
CA ALA A 105 15.41 10.66 -11.94
C ALA A 105 14.63 9.34 -12.09
N PRO A 106 13.28 9.37 -12.20
CA PRO A 106 12.51 8.16 -12.45
C PRO A 106 12.68 7.65 -13.88
N ASN A 107 12.60 6.33 -14.04
CA ASN A 107 12.38 5.71 -15.34
C ASN A 107 10.87 5.64 -15.57
N VAL A 108 10.37 6.30 -16.60
CA VAL A 108 8.97 6.25 -17.02
C VAL A 108 8.85 5.34 -18.23
N ILE A 109 8.12 4.24 -18.08
CA ILE A 109 7.96 3.22 -19.10
C ILE A 109 6.54 3.29 -19.63
N GLN A 110 6.40 3.60 -20.92
CA GLN A 110 5.13 3.49 -21.61
C GLN A 110 5.04 2.13 -22.32
N ALA A 111 4.06 1.32 -21.94
CA ALA A 111 3.82 0.01 -22.52
C ALA A 111 2.35 -0.09 -22.94
N GLY A 112 2.08 0.13 -24.23
CA GLY A 112 0.71 0.23 -24.74
C GLY A 112 -0.08 1.32 -23.98
N PRO A 113 -1.21 0.97 -23.31
CA PRO A 113 -2.01 1.94 -22.57
C PRO A 113 -1.47 2.27 -21.16
N TYR A 114 -0.46 1.55 -20.68
CA TYR A 114 0.06 1.67 -19.32
C TYR A 114 1.25 2.63 -19.24
N LEU A 115 1.32 3.41 -18.16
CA LEU A 115 2.57 4.01 -17.68
C LEU A 115 3.02 3.26 -16.44
N TYR A 116 4.31 2.94 -16.37
CA TYR A 116 4.91 2.19 -15.29
C TYR A 116 6.22 2.83 -14.83
N SER A 117 6.44 2.84 -13.51
CA SER A 117 7.72 3.17 -12.89
C SER A 117 7.89 2.36 -11.61
N ALA A 118 9.12 1.95 -11.33
CA ALA A 118 9.48 1.42 -10.03
C ALA A 118 10.87 1.89 -9.62
N GLY A 119 11.07 2.09 -8.32
CA GLY A 119 12.37 2.56 -7.83
C GLY A 119 12.35 3.18 -6.44
N LEU A 120 13.52 3.66 -6.04
CA LEU A 120 13.69 4.48 -4.83
C LEU A 120 12.98 5.82 -5.04
N ARG A 121 12.15 6.25 -4.08
CA ARG A 121 11.46 7.55 -4.04
C ARG A 121 11.38 8.06 -2.61
N SER A 122 11.14 9.36 -2.43
CA SER A 122 10.80 9.88 -1.10
C SER A 122 9.51 9.25 -0.61
N ASP A 123 9.46 8.97 0.69
CA ASP A 123 8.28 8.43 1.34
C ASP A 123 7.17 9.50 1.35
N PRO A 124 5.97 9.23 0.83
CA PRO A 124 4.85 10.17 0.94
C PRO A 124 4.14 10.10 2.31
N SER A 125 4.49 9.14 3.18
CA SER A 125 3.97 9.05 4.54
C SER A 125 4.43 10.23 5.37
N PHE A 126 3.61 10.65 6.33
CA PHE A 126 3.94 11.73 7.25
C PHE A 126 3.27 11.44 8.60
N ALA A 127 4.07 11.50 9.67
CA ALA A 127 3.59 11.25 11.02
C ALA A 127 4.55 11.77 12.09
N ASP A 128 4.00 12.26 13.19
CA ASP A 128 4.76 12.50 14.43
C ASP A 128 4.83 11.20 15.25
N LEU A 129 5.65 10.24 14.77
CA LEU A 129 5.75 8.92 15.41
C LEU A 129 6.22 9.02 16.87
N ASP A 130 7.11 9.97 17.18
CA ASP A 130 7.55 10.21 18.55
C ASP A 130 6.40 10.70 19.43
N GLY A 131 5.56 11.61 18.93
CA GLY A 131 4.34 12.01 19.62
C GLY A 131 3.35 10.86 19.83
N ILE A 132 3.18 9.99 18.83
CA ILE A 132 2.32 8.80 18.91
C ILE A 132 2.78 7.86 20.04
N ILE A 133 4.08 7.53 20.10
CA ILE A 133 4.59 6.58 21.10
C ILE A 133 4.71 7.18 22.51
N HIS A 134 4.66 8.51 22.65
CA HIS A 134 4.70 9.23 23.93
C HIS A 134 3.34 9.82 24.31
N ASP A 135 2.25 9.06 24.12
CA ASP A 135 0.89 9.42 24.58
C ASP A 135 0.40 10.78 24.03
N SER A 136 0.58 11.02 22.73
CA SER A 136 0.18 12.28 22.05
C SER A 136 0.92 13.53 22.52
N GLN A 137 2.15 13.38 23.03
CA GLN A 137 3.06 14.49 23.27
C GLN A 137 3.70 14.93 21.96
N TRP A 138 2.93 15.64 21.14
CA TRP A 138 3.36 16.08 19.81
C TRP A 138 4.64 16.91 19.87
N THR A 139 5.62 16.48 19.08
CA THR A 139 6.90 17.13 18.85
C THR A 139 6.81 18.15 17.72
N GLY A 140 5.85 17.96 16.80
CA GLY A 140 5.76 18.71 15.55
C GLY A 140 6.87 18.33 14.55
N VAL A 141 7.56 17.21 14.80
CA VAL A 141 8.59 16.67 13.92
C VAL A 141 7.97 15.53 13.12
N ASP A 142 8.02 15.70 11.80
CA ASP A 142 7.69 14.63 10.87
C ASP A 142 8.84 13.62 10.83
N TRP A 143 8.56 12.39 11.24
CA TRP A 143 9.56 11.33 11.27
C TRP A 143 9.90 10.82 9.86
N ASP A 144 8.97 10.94 8.92
CA ASP A 144 9.09 10.42 7.55
C ASP A 144 9.72 11.42 6.57
N ALA A 145 9.86 12.69 6.96
CA ALA A 145 10.27 13.80 6.10
C ALA A 145 11.64 13.68 5.39
N ASP A 146 12.51 12.76 5.81
CA ASP A 146 13.78 12.46 5.16
C ASP A 146 13.93 10.98 4.76
N LYS A 147 12.83 10.22 4.81
CA LYS A 147 12.80 8.78 4.54
C LYS A 147 12.48 8.50 3.08
N ASN A 148 13.01 7.39 2.61
CA ASN A 148 12.71 6.87 1.28
C ASN A 148 12.04 5.51 1.38
N ILE A 149 11.36 5.15 0.30
CA ILE A 149 10.74 3.86 0.07
C ILE A 149 11.10 3.31 -1.30
N PHE A 150 10.72 2.07 -1.56
CA PHE A 150 10.60 1.53 -2.90
C PHE A 150 9.16 1.65 -3.38
N GLY A 151 8.93 2.52 -4.37
CA GLY A 151 7.63 2.77 -4.98
C GLY A 151 7.44 1.95 -6.25
N ILE A 152 6.22 1.42 -6.43
CA ILE A 152 5.75 0.75 -7.64
C ILE A 152 4.51 1.50 -8.11
N VAL A 153 4.61 2.17 -9.25
CA VAL A 153 3.57 3.07 -9.78
C VAL A 153 3.07 2.53 -11.12
N LEU A 154 1.76 2.32 -11.20
CA LEU A 154 1.07 1.89 -12.42
C LEU A 154 -0.09 2.84 -12.70
N GLU A 155 -0.13 3.38 -13.92
CA GLU A 155 -1.23 4.22 -14.38
C GLU A 155 -1.83 3.63 -15.66
N MET A 156 -3.15 3.57 -15.72
CA MET A 156 -3.88 2.91 -16.80
C MET A 156 -5.17 3.66 -17.15
N PRO A 157 -5.75 3.42 -18.35
CA PRO A 157 -7.13 3.81 -18.62
C PRO A 157 -8.08 3.11 -17.67
N ASP A 158 -9.15 3.79 -17.30
CA ASP A 158 -10.19 3.27 -16.40
C ASP A 158 -10.80 1.96 -16.89
N THR A 159 -10.85 1.74 -18.21
CA THR A 159 -11.34 0.51 -18.83
C THR A 159 -10.53 -0.73 -18.46
N GLU A 160 -9.27 -0.56 -18.04
CA GLU A 160 -8.41 -1.66 -17.57
C GLU A 160 -8.83 -2.20 -16.20
N LEU A 161 -9.67 -1.46 -15.46
CA LEU A 161 -10.22 -1.81 -14.15
C LEU A 161 -11.70 -2.24 -14.23
N GLY A 162 -12.22 -2.43 -15.44
CA GLY A 162 -13.61 -2.79 -15.69
C GLY A 162 -14.54 -1.58 -15.85
N SER A 163 -15.81 -1.84 -16.16
CA SER A 163 -16.81 -0.79 -16.44
C SER A 163 -17.43 -0.18 -15.18
N ASN A 164 -17.41 -0.89 -14.05
CA ASN A 164 -17.92 -0.39 -12.78
C ASN A 164 -17.02 0.74 -12.26
N PRO A 165 -17.55 1.94 -11.96
CA PRO A 165 -16.74 3.00 -11.37
C PRO A 165 -16.30 2.71 -9.94
N VAL A 166 -17.00 1.81 -9.25
CA VAL A 166 -16.70 1.39 -7.89
C VAL A 166 -15.94 0.07 -7.89
N PHE A 167 -14.80 0.03 -7.21
CA PHE A 167 -14.02 -1.18 -6.99
C PHE A 167 -13.26 -1.13 -5.66
N GLY A 168 -12.82 -2.28 -5.16
CA GLY A 168 -11.94 -2.40 -4.00
C GLY A 168 -10.50 -2.69 -4.44
N VAL A 169 -9.52 -2.15 -3.74
CA VAL A 169 -8.08 -2.39 -4.02
C VAL A 169 -7.35 -2.84 -2.76
N TRP A 170 -6.47 -3.83 -2.84
CA TRP A 170 -5.54 -4.16 -1.76
C TRP A 170 -4.20 -4.67 -2.30
N ALA A 171 -3.14 -4.43 -1.55
CA ALA A 171 -1.80 -4.89 -1.84
C ALA A 171 -1.51 -6.23 -1.16
N ARG A 172 -0.62 -7.00 -1.77
CA ARG A 172 -0.01 -8.21 -1.21
C ARG A 172 1.45 -8.29 -1.62
N VAL A 173 2.28 -8.70 -0.68
CA VAL A 173 3.66 -9.12 -0.92
C VAL A 173 3.76 -10.59 -0.57
N SER A 174 4.23 -11.41 -1.51
CA SER A 174 4.44 -12.83 -1.32
C SER A 174 5.89 -13.19 -1.62
N LEU A 175 6.46 -14.14 -0.87
CA LEU A 175 7.82 -14.62 -1.07
C LEU A 175 7.80 -16.09 -1.46
N ARG A 176 8.62 -16.47 -2.44
CA ARG A 176 8.82 -17.86 -2.81
C ARG A 176 9.51 -18.61 -1.67
N GLN A 177 8.85 -19.61 -1.11
CA GLN A 177 9.38 -20.45 -0.04
C GLN A 177 9.03 -21.90 -0.33
N ASN A 178 10.04 -22.78 -0.37
CA ASN A 178 9.87 -24.21 -0.61
C ASN A 178 9.03 -24.53 -1.88
N GLY A 179 9.20 -23.74 -2.94
CA GLY A 179 8.52 -23.92 -4.23
C GLY A 179 7.12 -23.30 -4.35
N ALA A 180 6.59 -22.67 -3.29
CA ALA A 180 5.27 -22.00 -3.31
C ALA A 180 5.37 -20.53 -2.89
N LEU A 181 4.46 -19.68 -3.37
CA LEU A 181 4.33 -18.31 -2.83
C LEU A 181 3.63 -18.33 -1.49
N LYS A 182 4.31 -17.80 -0.49
CA LYS A 182 3.77 -17.54 0.84
C LYS A 182 3.48 -16.05 0.98
N SER A 183 2.28 -15.67 1.42
CA SER A 183 1.98 -14.26 1.66
C SER A 183 2.67 -13.78 2.93
N VAL A 184 3.50 -12.76 2.82
CA VAL A 184 4.29 -12.22 3.95
C VAL A 184 3.80 -10.84 4.39
N GLY A 185 3.01 -10.16 3.56
CA GLY A 185 2.35 -8.91 3.89
C GLY A 185 1.14 -8.70 3.00
N ARG A 186 0.08 -8.09 3.54
CA ARG A 186 -1.04 -7.56 2.75
C ARG A 186 -1.59 -6.32 3.44
N GLY A 187 -2.24 -5.45 2.70
CA GLY A 187 -2.89 -4.29 3.29
C GLY A 187 -3.56 -3.40 2.25
N ALA A 188 -4.59 -2.67 2.66
CA ALA A 188 -5.17 -1.61 1.85
C ALA A 188 -5.20 -0.27 2.57
N HIS A 189 -5.65 -0.24 3.83
CA HIS A 189 -5.59 0.94 4.67
C HIS A 189 -4.24 0.97 5.42
N PRO A 190 -3.43 2.04 5.29
CA PRO A 190 -2.15 2.13 5.99
C PRO A 190 -2.37 2.11 7.51
N SER A 191 -1.32 1.76 8.25
CA SER A 191 -1.27 1.63 9.73
C SER A 191 -2.15 0.57 10.39
N LEU A 192 -3.07 -0.09 9.67
CA LEU A 192 -3.98 -1.08 10.28
C LEU A 192 -3.24 -2.18 11.03
N THR A 193 -2.27 -2.81 10.37
CA THR A 193 -1.52 -3.92 10.95
C THR A 193 -0.75 -3.49 12.20
N THR A 194 -0.21 -2.27 12.21
CA THR A 194 0.51 -1.71 13.37
C THR A 194 -0.39 -1.58 14.61
N TYR A 195 -1.63 -1.08 14.45
CA TYR A 195 -2.55 -0.87 15.58
C TYR A 195 -3.32 -2.14 15.98
N PHE A 196 -3.62 -3.02 15.02
CA PHE A 196 -4.60 -4.09 15.21
C PHE A 196 -4.04 -5.51 15.10
N ASN A 197 -2.84 -5.69 14.56
CA ASN A 197 -2.23 -7.01 14.35
C ASN A 197 -0.89 -7.09 15.10
N PRO A 198 -0.90 -7.51 16.38
CA PRO A 198 0.34 -7.77 17.10
C PRO A 198 1.22 -8.77 16.35
N GLU A 199 2.55 -8.62 16.48
CA GLU A 199 3.56 -9.49 15.86
C GLU A 199 3.51 -10.94 16.40
N ASN A 200 2.50 -11.70 15.94
CA ASN A 200 2.22 -13.06 16.36
C ASN A 200 1.50 -13.85 15.24
N ASP A 201 0.98 -15.03 15.60
CA ASP A 201 0.29 -15.90 14.65
C ASP A 201 -0.95 -15.26 14.01
N ALA A 202 -1.61 -14.30 14.68
CA ALA A 202 -2.75 -13.58 14.11
C ALA A 202 -2.33 -12.67 12.94
N LYS A 203 -1.15 -12.04 13.01
CA LYS A 203 -0.59 -11.29 11.86
C LYS A 203 -0.24 -12.23 10.71
N THR A 204 0.31 -13.40 11.00
CA THR A 204 0.60 -14.40 9.96
C THR A 204 -0.68 -14.88 9.29
N ALA A 205 -1.72 -15.23 10.06
CA ALA A 205 -3.01 -15.66 9.54
C ALA A 205 -3.69 -14.55 8.71
N TYR A 206 -3.62 -13.30 9.18
CA TYR A 206 -4.05 -12.13 8.43
C TYR A 206 -3.32 -12.06 7.09
N ASN A 207 -1.99 -12.03 7.08
CA ASN A 207 -1.22 -11.90 5.84
C ASN A 207 -1.54 -12.98 4.81
N GLU A 208 -1.76 -14.23 5.23
CA GLU A 208 -2.16 -15.32 4.34
C GLU A 208 -3.60 -15.21 3.81
N GLY A 209 -4.54 -14.75 4.64
CA GLY A 209 -5.98 -14.69 4.33
C GLY A 209 -6.35 -13.67 3.23
N GLY A 210 -7.62 -13.64 2.82
CA GLY A 210 -8.19 -12.67 1.86
C GLY A 210 -9.19 -11.71 2.51
N PRO A 211 -9.47 -10.52 1.91
CA PRO A 211 -10.35 -9.54 2.53
C PRO A 211 -11.76 -10.08 2.84
N ALA A 212 -12.27 -10.99 2.01
CA ALA A 212 -13.53 -11.68 2.22
C ALA A 212 -13.68 -12.41 3.58
N GLN A 213 -12.58 -12.69 4.28
CA GLN A 213 -12.61 -13.33 5.61
C GLN A 213 -12.36 -12.35 6.77
N ASP A 214 -12.01 -11.09 6.49
CA ASP A 214 -11.49 -10.16 7.50
C ASP A 214 -12.52 -9.87 8.60
N TRP A 215 -13.78 -9.65 8.23
CA TRP A 215 -14.82 -9.38 9.21
C TRP A 215 -14.98 -10.56 10.20
N GLU A 216 -15.05 -11.78 9.70
CA GLU A 216 -15.24 -12.96 10.53
C GLU A 216 -14.02 -13.25 11.42
N THR A 217 -12.81 -13.05 10.88
CA THR A 217 -11.54 -13.43 11.52
C THR A 217 -10.97 -12.36 12.44
N SER A 218 -11.17 -11.08 12.12
CA SER A 218 -10.52 -9.96 12.81
C SER A 218 -11.45 -9.14 13.69
N ARG A 219 -12.78 -9.13 13.43
CA ARG A 219 -13.72 -8.23 14.14
C ARG A 219 -13.58 -8.29 15.65
N ALA A 220 -13.56 -9.48 16.24
CA ALA A 220 -13.52 -9.60 17.70
C ALA A 220 -12.24 -9.01 18.30
N LEU A 221 -11.08 -9.32 17.70
CA LEU A 221 -9.78 -8.81 18.14
C LEU A 221 -9.70 -7.28 17.97
N TRP A 222 -10.13 -6.78 16.82
CA TRP A 222 -10.03 -5.35 16.50
C TRP A 222 -11.04 -4.52 17.30
N THR A 223 -12.21 -5.08 17.60
CA THR A 223 -13.19 -4.46 18.51
C THR A 223 -12.57 -4.31 19.90
N ALA A 224 -11.97 -5.38 20.44
CA ALA A 224 -11.31 -5.33 21.74
C ALA A 224 -10.15 -4.31 21.77
N ALA A 225 -9.39 -4.19 20.68
CA ALA A 225 -8.34 -3.18 20.54
C ALA A 225 -8.90 -1.74 20.61
N LEU A 226 -10.01 -1.46 19.90
CA LEU A 226 -10.67 -0.16 19.97
C LEU A 226 -11.25 0.14 21.37
N GLN A 227 -11.88 -0.84 22.01
CA GLN A 227 -12.37 -0.68 23.38
C GLN A 227 -11.23 -0.34 24.34
N HIS A 228 -10.08 -1.01 24.19
CA HIS A 228 -8.92 -0.78 25.06
C HIS A 228 -8.24 0.55 24.81
N ALA A 229 -8.02 0.94 23.55
CA ALA A 229 -7.25 2.13 23.19
C ALA A 229 -8.08 3.42 23.23
N GLY A 230 -9.36 3.33 22.85
CA GLY A 230 -10.23 4.49 22.66
C GLY A 230 -11.37 4.62 23.65
N ASP A 231 -11.54 3.66 24.57
CA ASP A 231 -12.74 3.52 25.42
C ASP A 231 -14.05 3.45 24.61
N HIS A 232 -14.00 2.85 23.42
CA HIS A 232 -15.20 2.67 22.61
C HIS A 232 -16.21 1.75 23.32
N GLU A 233 -17.49 2.10 23.24
CA GLU A 233 -18.55 1.12 23.51
C GLU A 233 -18.54 0.03 22.42
N PRO A 234 -18.93 -1.23 22.72
CA PRO A 234 -18.84 -2.33 21.75
C PRO A 234 -19.49 -2.04 20.38
N GLN A 235 -20.64 -1.35 20.39
CA GLN A 235 -21.36 -1.01 19.15
C GLN A 235 -20.65 0.07 18.35
N ASP A 236 -20.07 1.07 19.02
CA ASP A 236 -19.33 2.15 18.38
C ASP A 236 -18.02 1.63 17.79
N ALA A 237 -17.34 0.71 18.48
CA ALA A 237 -16.17 0.01 17.97
C ALA A 237 -16.50 -0.77 16.69
N GLU A 238 -17.56 -1.59 16.68
CA GLU A 238 -17.97 -2.30 15.46
C GLU A 238 -18.34 -1.33 14.32
N GLN A 239 -18.99 -0.21 14.63
CA GLN A 239 -19.34 0.79 13.62
C GLN A 239 -18.10 1.47 13.03
N ALA A 240 -17.10 1.80 13.86
CA ALA A 240 -15.82 2.31 13.41
C ALA A 240 -15.08 1.29 12.53
N LEU A 241 -15.15 -0.01 12.86
CA LEU A 241 -14.58 -1.06 12.02
C LEU A 241 -15.24 -1.13 10.64
N ARG A 242 -16.52 -0.78 10.46
CA ARG A 242 -17.14 -0.84 9.12
C ARG A 242 -16.52 0.10 8.08
N THR A 243 -15.61 0.99 8.49
CA THR A 243 -14.87 1.86 7.56
C THR A 243 -13.56 1.26 7.08
N VAL A 244 -13.08 0.13 7.63
CA VAL A 244 -11.75 -0.44 7.29
C VAL A 244 -11.71 -1.96 7.07
N PRO A 245 -12.47 -2.84 7.77
CA PRO A 245 -12.73 -4.19 7.25
C PRO A 245 -13.97 -4.27 6.35
N PRO A 246 -13.93 -5.10 5.28
CA PRO A 246 -12.76 -5.85 4.80
C PRO A 246 -11.62 -4.89 4.37
N ASP A 247 -10.35 -5.26 4.58
CA ASP A 247 -9.19 -4.39 4.31
C ASP A 247 -8.97 -4.27 2.79
N THR A 248 -9.88 -3.49 2.20
CA THR A 248 -9.97 -3.12 0.81
C THR A 248 -10.19 -1.63 0.74
N LEU A 249 -9.32 -0.94 0.02
CA LEU A 249 -9.46 0.48 -0.25
C LEU A 249 -10.57 0.62 -1.30
N ARG A 250 -11.78 0.93 -0.84
CA ARG A 250 -12.91 1.18 -1.72
C ARG A 250 -12.67 2.48 -2.48
N PHE A 251 -12.78 2.44 -3.80
CA PHE A 251 -12.60 3.62 -4.65
C PHE A 251 -13.73 3.71 -5.68
N ASP A 252 -14.35 4.88 -5.75
CA ASP A 252 -15.32 5.31 -6.74
C ASP A 252 -14.69 6.41 -7.60
N ARG A 253 -14.35 6.08 -8.84
CA ARG A 253 -13.67 7.01 -9.77
C ARG A 253 -14.56 8.15 -10.27
N ASP A 254 -15.88 8.08 -10.05
CA ASP A 254 -16.81 9.17 -10.37
C ASP A 254 -16.88 10.21 -9.24
N GLN A 255 -16.23 9.96 -8.10
CA GLN A 255 -16.09 10.88 -6.98
C GLN A 255 -14.66 11.40 -6.86
N PRO A 256 -14.44 12.61 -6.31
CA PRO A 256 -13.09 13.08 -6.00
C PRO A 256 -12.32 12.04 -5.17
N ALA A 257 -11.09 11.74 -5.58
CA ALA A 257 -10.20 10.90 -4.81
C ALA A 257 -9.75 11.64 -3.55
N ALA A 258 -10.11 11.09 -2.40
CA ALA A 258 -9.71 11.54 -1.07
C ALA A 258 -10.13 10.46 -0.07
N TYR A 259 -9.24 10.06 0.83
CA TYR A 259 -9.52 9.04 1.83
C TYR A 259 -10.81 9.38 2.62
N PRO A 260 -11.79 8.46 2.71
CA PRO A 260 -11.69 7.02 2.40
C PRO A 260 -12.13 6.60 0.98
N ASN A 261 -12.43 7.51 0.06
CA ASN A 261 -12.67 7.20 -1.36
C ASN A 261 -11.35 7.09 -2.12
N GLY A 262 -10.78 5.89 -2.16
CA GLY A 262 -9.39 5.72 -2.59
C GLY A 262 -8.44 6.37 -1.59
N ARG A 263 -7.25 6.73 -2.05
CA ARG A 263 -6.26 7.48 -1.27
C ARG A 263 -5.30 8.20 -2.21
N THR A 264 -5.12 9.50 -1.99
CA THR A 264 -4.10 10.32 -2.61
C THR A 264 -2.84 10.36 -1.75
N LEU A 265 -1.72 10.80 -2.33
CA LEU A 265 -0.43 10.91 -1.62
C LEU A 265 -0.46 11.95 -0.47
N THR A 266 -1.45 12.84 -0.46
CA THR A 266 -1.56 13.93 0.52
C THR A 266 -2.66 13.72 1.56
N ASP A 267 -3.36 12.58 1.51
CA ASP A 267 -4.43 12.28 2.45
C ASP A 267 -3.86 11.94 3.83
N ASP A 268 -4.33 12.64 4.86
CA ASP A 268 -3.91 12.47 6.24
C ASP A 268 -4.58 11.25 6.90
N VAL A 269 -4.10 10.07 6.51
CA VAL A 269 -4.60 8.80 7.06
C VAL A 269 -4.08 8.57 8.49
N THR A 270 -2.96 9.17 8.87
CA THR A 270 -2.43 9.14 10.24
C THR A 270 -3.45 9.75 11.20
N SER A 271 -3.90 10.98 10.96
CA SER A 271 -4.93 11.64 11.75
C SER A 271 -6.26 10.88 11.72
N ALA A 272 -6.67 10.37 10.55
CA ALA A 272 -7.88 9.55 10.44
C ALA A 272 -7.80 8.28 11.32
N ARG A 273 -6.63 7.64 11.37
CA ARG A 273 -6.39 6.46 12.21
C ARG A 273 -6.35 6.81 13.69
N LEU A 274 -5.67 7.89 14.06
CA LEU A 274 -5.61 8.37 15.45
C LEU A 274 -7.02 8.68 15.97
N ALA A 275 -7.86 9.34 15.17
CA ALA A 275 -9.25 9.59 15.50
C ALA A 275 -10.03 8.29 15.70
N MET A 276 -9.87 7.31 14.81
CA MET A 276 -10.52 6.01 14.95
C MET A 276 -10.08 5.28 16.23
N VAL A 277 -8.78 5.11 16.44
CA VAL A 277 -8.23 4.31 17.55
C VAL A 277 -8.53 4.95 18.91
N SER A 278 -8.52 6.29 18.98
CA SER A 278 -8.74 7.04 20.22
C SER A 278 -10.21 7.32 20.56
N GLY A 279 -11.17 6.89 19.73
CA GLY A 279 -12.58 7.27 19.91
C GLY A 279 -12.83 8.76 19.70
N GLY A 280 -12.06 9.39 18.82
CA GLY A 280 -12.16 10.81 18.47
C GLY A 280 -11.47 11.76 19.46
N LYS A 281 -10.80 11.25 20.50
CA LYS A 281 -10.08 12.08 21.49
C LYS A 281 -8.83 12.74 20.89
N ILE A 282 -8.17 12.06 19.95
CA ILE A 282 -7.03 12.55 19.19
C ILE A 282 -7.51 12.77 17.76
N THR A 283 -7.50 14.01 17.28
CA THR A 283 -8.00 14.36 15.94
C THR A 283 -6.91 14.54 14.90
N GLY A 284 -5.64 14.52 15.33
CA GLY A 284 -4.47 14.51 14.46
C GLY A 284 -3.17 14.68 15.24
N ASP A 285 -2.06 14.56 14.53
CA ASP A 285 -0.69 14.72 15.04
C ASP A 285 -0.03 16.05 14.63
N HIS A 286 -0.77 16.88 13.88
CA HIS A 286 -0.36 18.20 13.38
C HIS A 286 0.75 18.17 12.32
N ILE A 287 0.97 17.03 11.68
CA ILE A 287 1.88 16.92 10.54
C ILE A 287 1.08 17.03 9.23
N GLY A 288 1.58 17.86 8.32
CA GLY A 288 0.97 18.07 7.00
C GLY A 288 1.67 17.25 5.92
N PRO A 289 1.05 17.12 4.74
CA PRO A 289 1.62 16.35 3.65
C PRO A 289 2.95 16.95 3.16
N HIS A 290 3.82 16.07 2.65
CA HIS A 290 5.08 16.46 2.05
C HIS A 290 4.89 17.35 0.80
N THR A 291 5.88 18.20 0.54
CA THR A 291 5.84 19.21 -0.55
C THR A 291 6.75 18.89 -1.72
N ASP A 292 7.49 17.78 -1.65
CA ASP A 292 8.45 17.30 -2.65
C ASP A 292 7.85 16.28 -3.65
N LEU A 293 6.55 15.97 -3.50
CA LEU A 293 5.80 15.11 -4.41
C LEU A 293 5.74 15.70 -5.83
N LEU A 294 5.68 14.83 -6.83
CA LEU A 294 5.62 15.23 -8.24
C LEU A 294 4.16 15.44 -8.67
N PRO A 295 3.84 16.52 -9.41
CA PRO A 295 2.47 16.75 -9.91
C PRO A 295 2.09 15.84 -11.08
N GLU A 296 3.08 15.18 -11.68
CA GLU A 296 2.95 14.29 -12.83
C GLU A 296 3.55 12.93 -12.51
N PHE A 297 3.24 11.93 -13.33
CA PHE A 297 3.76 10.57 -13.19
C PHE A 297 5.30 10.57 -13.01
N PRO A 298 5.86 9.86 -12.01
CA PRO A 298 5.24 8.82 -11.17
C PRO A 298 4.66 9.31 -9.83
N TYR A 299 4.42 10.61 -9.65
CA TYR A 299 3.79 11.26 -8.49
C TYR A 299 4.60 11.26 -7.18
N LEU A 300 5.37 10.21 -6.93
CA LEU A 300 6.28 10.12 -5.79
C LEU A 300 7.50 11.04 -5.97
N GLY A 301 7.96 11.66 -4.88
CA GLY A 301 9.03 12.65 -4.91
C GLY A 301 10.43 12.09 -5.19
N THR A 302 11.39 13.01 -5.33
CA THR A 302 12.80 12.65 -5.58
C THR A 302 13.41 12.05 -4.31
N PRO A 303 14.14 10.93 -4.37
CA PRO A 303 14.81 10.35 -3.21
C PRO A 303 15.66 11.35 -2.43
N HIS A 304 15.53 11.34 -1.11
CA HIS A 304 16.43 12.04 -0.22
C HIS A 304 17.83 11.41 -0.29
N PRO A 305 18.90 12.21 -0.16
CA PRO A 305 20.25 11.67 -0.02
C PRO A 305 20.33 10.67 1.14
N ALA A 306 21.15 9.64 0.99
CA ALA A 306 21.46 8.77 2.13
C ALA A 306 21.97 9.64 3.30
N PRO A 307 21.55 9.35 4.55
CA PRO A 307 22.06 10.07 5.72
C PRO A 307 23.59 10.11 5.68
N ALA A 308 24.17 11.28 5.93
CA ALA A 308 25.61 11.38 6.08
C ALA A 308 26.03 10.50 7.27
N GLY A 309 26.80 9.45 7.00
CA GLY A 309 27.32 8.54 8.02
C GLY A 309 28.34 9.18 8.96
#